data_AF-A0A3D5GDV3-F1
#
_entry.id   AF-A0A3D5GDV3-F1
#
_cell.length_a   1.000
_cell.length_b   1.000
_cell.length_c   1.000
_cell.angle_alpha   90.00
_cell.angle_beta   90.00
_cell.angle_gamma   90.00
#
_symmetry.space_group_name_H-M   'P 1'
#
loop_
_entity.id
_entity.type
_entity.pdbx_description
1 polymer ?
#
loop_
_entity_poly.entity_id
_entity_poly.type
_entity_poly.pdbx_seq_one_letter_code
_entity_poly.pdbx_strand_id
1 'polypeptide(L)' 'MNPVQLLPGAISEIIASVSDTGVLTLADRYGLMAATFDESLNDEDRGCVNRLLRAVLRGRVKMVNELSAAA' A
#
# COMPACT_ATOMS: atom_id res chain seq x y z
N MET A 1 -4.25 9.49 -20.09
CA MET A 1 -4.55 9.23 -18.67
C MET A 1 -3.36 9.71 -17.87
N ASN A 2 -3.56 10.59 -16.90
CA ASN A 2 -2.48 10.97 -16.00
C ASN A 2 -2.13 9.77 -15.11
N PRO A 3 -0.85 9.43 -14.94
CA PRO A 3 -0.46 8.37 -14.03
C PRO A 3 -0.94 8.73 -12.62
N VAL A 4 -1.57 7.78 -11.94
CA VAL A 4 -1.92 7.93 -10.52
C VAL A 4 -0.59 7.96 -9.77
N GLN A 5 -0.24 9.11 -9.20
CA GLN A 5 0.93 9.25 -8.36
C GLN A 5 0.55 9.11 -6.89
N LEU A 6 1.39 8.44 -6.13
CA LEU A 6 1.25 8.37 -4.69
C LEU A 6 1.51 9.72 -4.06
N LEU A 7 0.77 10.03 -2.99
CA LEU A 7 1.12 11.14 -2.13
C LEU A 7 2.45 10.82 -1.44
N PRO A 8 3.32 11.82 -1.22
CA PRO A 8 4.54 11.63 -0.43
C PRO A 8 4.21 11.01 0.94
N GLY A 9 4.95 9.97 1.33
CA GLY A 9 4.75 9.28 2.60
C GLY A 9 3.61 8.26 2.64
N ALA A 10 2.78 8.15 1.58
CA ALA A 10 1.64 7.23 1.57
C ALA A 10 2.02 5.76 1.80
N ILE A 11 3.19 5.32 1.32
CA ILE A 11 3.68 3.94 1.58
C ILE A 11 3.96 3.73 3.07
N SER A 12 4.59 4.70 3.74
CA SER A 12 4.86 4.63 5.17
C SER A 12 3.57 4.59 5.98
N GLU A 13 2.58 5.39 5.59
CA GLU A 13 1.25 5.42 6.23
C GLU A 13 0.51 4.09 6.04
N ILE A 14 0.53 3.50 4.84
CA ILE A 14 -0.04 2.17 4.57
C ILE A 14 0.64 1.12 5.47
N ILE A 15 1.97 1.14 5.59
CA ILE A 15 2.69 0.16 6.42
C ILE A 15 2.33 0.32 7.89
N ALA A 16 2.26 1.56 8.41
CA ALA A 16 1.87 1.81 9.79
C ALA A 16 0.46 1.27 10.07
N SER A 17 -0.51 1.64 9.22
CA SER A 17 -1.89 1.16 9.32
C SER A 17 -2.01 -0.36 9.26
N VAL A 18 -1.33 -1.01 8.31
CA VAL A 18 -1.32 -2.48 8.19
C VAL A 18 -0.64 -3.16 9.37
N SER A 19 0.41 -2.55 9.92
CA SER A 19 1.11 -3.11 11.08
C SER A 19 0.23 -3.12 12.33
N ASP A 20 -0.62 -2.10 12.48
CA ASP A 20 -1.55 -1.98 13.60
C ASP A 20 -2.81 -2.84 13.41
N THR A 21 -3.35 -2.89 12.20
CA THR A 21 -4.66 -3.51 11.92
C THR A 21 -4.57 -4.93 11.35
N GLY A 22 -3.45 -5.31 10.75
CA GLY A 22 -3.31 -6.52 9.95
C GLY A 22 -4.15 -6.52 8.67
N VAL A 23 -4.66 -5.36 8.25
CA VAL A 23 -5.66 -5.23 7.19
C VAL A 23 -5.21 -4.19 6.16
N LEU A 24 -5.49 -4.47 4.88
CA LEU A 24 -5.38 -3.52 3.77
C LEU A 24 -6.76 -3.11 3.30
N THR A 25 -6.98 -1.81 3.22
CA THR A 25 -8.22 -1.22 2.69
C THR A 25 -8.22 -1.20 1.16
N LEU A 26 -9.38 -0.89 0.57
CA LEU A 26 -9.50 -0.68 -0.87
C LEU A 26 -8.65 0.51 -1.35
N ALA A 27 -8.54 1.55 -0.52
CA ALA A 27 -7.71 2.73 -0.82
C ALA A 27 -6.21 2.35 -0.86
N ASP A 28 -5.73 1.60 0.13
CA ASP A 28 -4.34 1.15 0.19
C ASP A 28 -3.98 0.28 -1.01
N ARG A 29 -4.91 -0.58 -1.46
CA ARG A 29 -4.72 -1.39 -2.67
C ARG A 29 -4.47 -0.53 -3.90
N TYR A 30 -5.24 0.55 -4.09
CA TYR A 30 -5.01 1.46 -5.20
C TYR A 30 -3.71 2.26 -5.05
N GLY A 31 -3.35 2.63 -3.82
CA GLY A 31 -2.04 3.21 -3.53
C GLY A 31 -0.89 2.27 -3.91
N LEU A 32 -0.94 1.00 -3.50
CA LEU A 32 0.06 -0.01 -3.86
C LEU A 32 0.10 -0.31 -5.36
N MET A 33 -1.06 -0.28 -6.03
CA MET A 33 -1.12 -0.39 -7.48
C MET A 33 -0.36 0.75 -8.16
N ALA A 34 -0.58 2.00 -7.71
CA ALA A 34 0.17 3.15 -8.20
C ALA A 34 1.68 3.00 -7.92
N ALA A 35 2.06 2.56 -6.71
CA ALA A 35 3.46 2.30 -6.34
C ALA A 35 4.16 1.32 -7.27
N THR A 36 3.44 0.30 -7.71
CA THR A 36 4.01 -0.79 -8.51
C THR A 36 4.41 -0.31 -9.91
N PHE A 37 3.74 0.72 -10.43
CA PHE A 37 4.03 1.32 -11.74
C PHE A 37 4.94 2.54 -11.66
N ASP A 38 5.38 2.93 -10.46
CA ASP A 38 6.23 4.09 -10.26
C ASP A 38 7.72 3.69 -10.31
N GLU A 39 8.39 4.10 -11.38
CA GLU A 39 9.82 3.88 -11.60
C GLU A 39 10.69 4.81 -10.74
N SER A 40 10.11 5.89 -10.18
CA SER A 40 10.82 6.84 -9.33
C SER A 40 10.91 6.40 -7.86
N LEU A 41 10.23 5.31 -7.48
CA LEU A 41 10.33 4.72 -6.15
C LEU A 41 11.77 4.29 -5.84
N ASN A 42 12.28 4.74 -4.68
CA ASN A 42 13.55 4.28 -4.14
C ASN A 42 13.47 2.78 -3.73
N ASP A 43 14.64 2.19 -3.47
CA ASP A 43 14.74 0.75 -3.15
C ASP A 43 14.06 0.38 -1.83
N GLU A 44 14.01 1.30 -0.86
CA GLU A 44 13.39 1.07 0.45
C GLU A 44 11.87 0.95 0.32
N ASP A 45 11.24 1.95 -0.28
CA ASP A 45 9.80 1.98 -0.58
C ASP A 45 9.41 0.79 -1.46
N ARG A 46 10.24 0.45 -2.47
CA ARG A 46 9.99 -0.70 -3.35
C ARG A 46 10.06 -2.01 -2.58
N GLY A 47 11.02 -2.14 -1.67
CA GLY A 47 11.15 -3.28 -0.78
C GLY A 47 9.95 -3.41 0.17
N CYS A 48 9.46 -2.29 0.68
CA CYS A 48 8.27 -2.22 1.53
C CYS A 48 7.00 -2.68 0.80
N VAL A 49 6.74 -2.16 -0.41
CA VAL A 49 5.62 -2.58 -1.26
C VAL A 49 5.69 -4.09 -1.53
N ASN A 50 6.85 -4.60 -1.94
CA ASN A 50 7.03 -6.03 -2.22
C ASN A 50 6.80 -6.91 -0.98
N ARG A 51 7.27 -6.50 0.20
CA ARG A 51 7.04 -7.22 1.46
C ARG A 51 5.56 -7.28 1.80
N LEU A 52 4.85 -6.17 1.63
CA LEU A 52 3.43 -6.07 1.91
C LEU A 52 2.59 -6.93 0.95
N LEU A 53 2.85 -6.86 -0.37
CA LEU A 53 2.22 -7.73 -1.36
C LEU A 53 2.44 -9.21 -1.02
N ARG A 54 3.67 -9.59 -0.61
CA ARG A 54 3.97 -10.97 -0.21
C ARG A 54 3.26 -11.38 1.08
N ALA A 55 3.03 -10.45 2.01
CA ALA A 55 2.26 -10.71 3.23
C ALA A 55 0.78 -10.99 2.90
N VAL A 56 0.19 -10.24 1.96
CA VAL A 56 -1.17 -10.49 1.45
C VAL A 56 -1.27 -11.84 0.77
N LEU A 57 -0.35 -12.15 -0.16
CA LEU A 57 -0.35 -13.44 -0.86
C LEU A 57 -0.20 -14.64 0.08
N ARG A 58 0.44 -14.45 1.24
CA ARG A 58 0.58 -15.48 2.29
C ARG A 58 -0.57 -15.51 3.29
N GLY A 59 -1.60 -14.67 3.11
CA GLY A 59 -2.73 -14.56 4.03
C GLY A 59 -2.39 -13.95 5.39
N ARG A 60 -1.23 -13.31 5.54
CA ARG A 60 -0.81 -12.65 6.79
C ARG A 60 -1.43 -11.27 6.96
N VAL A 61 -1.78 -10.62 5.85
CA VAL A 61 -2.51 -9.36 5.80
C VAL A 61 -3.80 -9.60 5.04
N LYS A 62 -4.94 -9.23 5.63
CA LYS A 62 -6.26 -9.42 5.03
C LYS A 62 -6.63 -8.19 4.21
N MET A 63 -7.10 -8.37 2.98
CA MET A 63 -7.73 -7.27 2.25
C MET A 63 -9.20 -7.16 2.62
N VAL A 64 -9.67 -5.94 2.86
CA VAL A 64 -11.07 -5.62 3.09
C VAL A 64 -11.55 -4.62 2.06
N ASN A 65 -12.85 -4.64 1.77
CA ASN A 65 -13.47 -3.75 0.81
C ASN A 65 -13.99 -2.47 1.48
N GLU A 66 -13.27 -2.00 2.48
CA GLU A 66 -13.56 -0.76 3.21
C GLU A 66 -12.71 0.35 2.59
N LEU A 67 -13.26 1.56 2.54
CA LEU A 67 -12.47 2.76 2.27
C LEU A 67 -11.92 3.23 3.61
N SER A 68 -10.62 3.55 3.68
CA SER A 68 -10.06 4.19 4.86
C SER A 68 -10.82 5.51 5.07
N ALA A 69 -11.56 5.63 6.18
CA ALA A 69 -12.28 6.85 6.49
C ALA A 69 -11.24 7.91 6.89
N ALA A 70 -11.09 8.95 6.08
CA ALA A 70 -10.35 10.13 6.49
C ALA A 70 -11.12 10.76 7.66
N ALA A 71 -10.51 10.79 8.84
CA ALA A 71 -10.99 11.56 9.99
C ALA A 71 -10.51 13.01 9.89
#